data_AF-A0ABD0LP62-F1
#
_entry.id   AF-A0ABD0LP62-F1
#
_cell.length_a   1.000
_cell.length_b   1.000
_cell.length_c   1.000
_cell.angle_alpha   90.00
_cell.angle_beta   90.00
_cell.angle_gamma   90.00
#
_symmetry.space_group_name_H-M   'P 1'
#
loop_
_entity.id
_entity.type
_entity.pdbx_description
1 polymer ?
#
loop_
_entity_poly.entity_id
_entity_poly.type
_entity_poly.pdbx_seq_one_letter_code
_entity_poly.pdbx_strand_id
1 'polypeptide(L)'
;MELEEQLSESRRSLSQAQSAHQGELEQLGQKVESLEVEKKELAVTIQSLQDSHKQLEVRLQSADEERTSLKQTADGQADLQARLAETVSERDSLKQEYESKIQQLQSQHTTQLEELTSKFESDNTNKVSEYKKRAEAYIAQVKETVNKRSSASLNCRTRCLLLRVRDSWTRRAQSVTLYSASLKAMKCDKDGELDSVEHERDAALEKLRKDYEDRLREHEEEHSAKIKQLAKDLNRQLMEKEREESPARGVRSTTGTPSGDQGPEEGPRERNKCWSSCGEEYQAKMERHQVELWETEERLKASTSGLYNTRTSAHKEEVTALMKEWNQERKSGGPVTESVAPRDSAAKPGSSDGRPERIQEAASCYDNRFISLTRQLEDLRERHKLEMAELQSQLELSRDTVQPLVSAPAPVPRTFDPDDPNLVSELQNMELHNMDLQAQLRHVNAELAHSKLREKDSQQRIEVLEHRIRHRKDDDTPPLSPDGSLLSHEDSALLREPTELEYLKNILYEYMMGKETQTLAKVIATVVRFSDEQTRNVMDKAASRSTIWATKLEHLDRQLIYFIVISANVTGFSDFGPANSSFQPQHDNGRVSSSQQEVSLLSDI
;
A
#
# COMPACT_ATOMS: atom_id res chain seq x y z
N MET A 1 110.59 -50.29 -127.89
CA MET A 1 110.72 -49.31 -126.80
C MET A 1 109.54 -48.34 -126.81
N GLU A 2 109.50 -47.30 -127.64
CA GLU A 2 108.48 -46.23 -127.55
C GLU A 2 107.00 -46.72 -127.53
N LEU A 3 106.63 -47.65 -128.44
CA LEU A 3 105.31 -48.29 -128.44
C LEU A 3 105.05 -49.22 -127.22
N GLU A 4 106.08 -49.80 -126.63
CA GLU A 4 105.98 -50.65 -125.43
C GLU A 4 105.86 -49.80 -124.17
N GLU A 5 106.50 -48.63 -124.15
CA GLU A 5 106.38 -47.63 -123.09
C GLU A 5 104.97 -47.04 -123.07
N GLN A 6 104.43 -46.63 -124.24
CA GLN A 6 103.03 -46.21 -124.40
C GLN A 6 102.03 -47.32 -124.04
N LEU A 7 102.32 -48.60 -124.35
CA LEU A 7 101.53 -49.74 -123.88
C LEU A 7 101.63 -49.94 -122.36
N SER A 8 102.78 -49.66 -121.75
CA SER A 8 102.98 -49.73 -120.30
C SER A 8 102.23 -48.60 -119.58
N GLU A 9 102.23 -47.38 -120.13
CA GLU A 9 101.44 -46.25 -119.64
C GLU A 9 99.95 -46.49 -119.82
N SER A 10 99.52 -46.99 -120.99
CA SER A 10 98.11 -47.37 -121.22
C SER A 10 97.65 -48.47 -120.28
N ARG A 11 98.53 -49.41 -119.89
CA ARG A 11 98.23 -50.42 -118.86
C ARG A 11 98.24 -49.85 -117.45
N ARG A 12 99.12 -48.89 -117.13
CA ARG A 12 99.12 -48.19 -115.84
C ARG A 12 97.88 -47.31 -115.67
N SER A 13 97.49 -46.54 -116.68
CA SER A 13 96.30 -45.70 -116.65
C SER A 13 95.02 -46.54 -116.64
N LEU A 14 94.96 -47.63 -117.40
CA LEU A 14 93.85 -48.60 -117.30
C LEU A 14 93.79 -49.25 -115.90
N SER A 15 94.93 -49.65 -115.33
CA SER A 15 94.97 -50.23 -113.97
C SER A 15 94.63 -49.21 -112.89
N GLN A 16 94.99 -47.93 -113.07
CA GLN A 16 94.59 -46.84 -112.18
C GLN A 16 93.10 -46.52 -112.31
N ALA A 17 92.54 -46.51 -113.53
CA ALA A 17 91.10 -46.34 -113.75
C ALA A 17 90.29 -47.52 -113.20
N GLN A 18 90.77 -48.75 -113.37
CA GLN A 18 90.18 -49.94 -112.74
C GLN A 18 90.24 -49.85 -111.21
N SER A 19 91.39 -49.46 -110.64
CA SER A 19 91.52 -49.27 -109.18
C SER A 19 90.64 -48.12 -108.66
N ALA A 20 90.47 -47.04 -109.42
CA ALA A 20 89.62 -45.91 -109.07
C ALA A 20 88.15 -46.31 -109.10
N HIS A 21 87.67 -46.92 -110.20
CA HIS A 21 86.30 -47.42 -110.30
C HIS A 21 85.99 -48.52 -109.29
N GLN A 22 86.97 -49.34 -108.91
CA GLN A 22 86.78 -50.32 -107.83
C GLN A 22 86.67 -49.64 -106.46
N GLY A 23 87.46 -48.59 -106.18
CA GLY A 23 87.30 -47.75 -104.99
C GLY A 23 85.97 -46.98 -104.96
N GLU A 24 85.49 -46.50 -106.12
CA GLU A 24 84.16 -45.89 -106.25
C GLU A 24 83.04 -46.91 -105.99
N LEU A 25 83.17 -48.14 -106.50
CA LEU A 25 82.24 -49.24 -106.23
C LEU A 25 82.23 -49.64 -104.74
N GLU A 26 83.40 -49.69 -104.09
CA GLU A 26 83.51 -49.97 -102.65
C GLU A 26 82.89 -48.84 -101.80
N GLN A 27 83.11 -47.57 -102.15
CA GLN A 27 82.45 -46.43 -101.49
C GLN A 27 80.93 -46.42 -101.72
N LEU A 28 80.46 -46.75 -102.93
CA LEU A 28 79.04 -46.90 -103.21
C LEU A 28 78.42 -48.08 -102.44
N GLY A 29 79.14 -49.19 -102.33
CA GLY A 29 78.75 -50.34 -101.51
C GLY A 29 78.57 -49.96 -100.03
N GLN A 30 79.60 -49.36 -99.41
CA GLN A 30 79.52 -48.87 -98.03
C GLN A 30 78.39 -47.85 -97.82
N LYS A 31 78.12 -47.00 -98.83
CA LYS A 31 77.01 -46.03 -98.78
C LYS A 31 75.65 -46.71 -98.88
N VAL A 32 75.51 -47.78 -99.67
CA VAL A 32 74.28 -48.60 -99.74
C VAL A 32 74.07 -49.35 -98.42
N GLU A 33 75.11 -49.94 -97.83
CA GLU A 33 75.02 -50.59 -96.50
C GLU A 33 74.61 -49.61 -95.41
N SER A 34 75.20 -48.41 -95.38
CA SER A 34 74.85 -47.34 -94.45
C SER A 34 73.37 -46.91 -94.60
N LEU A 35 72.92 -46.68 -95.84
CA LEU A 35 71.52 -46.36 -96.14
C LEU A 35 70.56 -47.53 -95.82
N GLU A 36 71.02 -48.77 -95.90
CA GLU A 36 70.24 -49.93 -95.44
C GLU A 36 70.10 -50.00 -93.92
N VAL A 37 71.13 -49.61 -93.16
CA VAL A 37 71.06 -49.50 -91.69
C VAL A 37 70.12 -48.36 -91.30
N GLU A 38 70.30 -47.16 -91.87
CA GLU A 38 69.41 -46.01 -91.64
C GLU A 38 67.95 -46.35 -91.96
N LYS A 39 67.69 -47.05 -93.09
CA LYS A 39 66.36 -47.55 -93.45
C LYS A 39 65.77 -48.54 -92.44
N LYS A 40 66.59 -49.38 -91.80
CA LYS A 40 66.15 -50.33 -90.76
C LYS A 40 65.84 -49.59 -89.45
N GLU A 41 66.64 -48.59 -89.07
CA GLU A 41 66.39 -47.73 -87.90
C GLU A 41 65.14 -46.86 -88.09
N LEU A 42 64.94 -46.31 -89.28
CA LEU A 42 63.71 -45.59 -89.67
C LEU A 42 62.48 -46.50 -89.63
N ALA A 43 62.59 -47.76 -90.04
CA ALA A 43 61.48 -48.72 -89.92
C ALA A 43 61.12 -49.03 -88.45
N VAL A 44 62.13 -49.19 -87.57
CA VAL A 44 61.91 -49.41 -86.13
C VAL A 44 61.30 -48.18 -85.44
N THR A 45 61.75 -46.97 -85.78
CA THR A 45 61.17 -45.74 -85.22
C THR A 45 59.75 -45.50 -85.72
N ILE A 46 59.44 -45.77 -86.99
CA ILE A 46 58.06 -45.75 -87.52
C ILE A 46 57.16 -46.74 -86.77
N GLN A 47 57.62 -47.97 -86.52
CA GLN A 47 56.85 -48.96 -85.76
C GLN A 47 56.57 -48.47 -84.32
N SER A 48 57.59 -47.94 -83.63
CA SER A 48 57.45 -47.38 -82.28
C SER A 48 56.47 -46.19 -82.22
N LEU A 49 56.48 -45.33 -83.26
CA LEU A 49 55.51 -44.24 -83.40
C LEU A 49 54.08 -44.74 -83.68
N GLN A 50 53.91 -45.81 -84.48
CA GLN A 50 52.60 -46.42 -84.69
C GLN A 50 52.04 -47.10 -83.43
N ASP A 51 52.87 -47.74 -82.62
CA ASP A 51 52.41 -48.41 -81.40
C ASP A 51 52.16 -47.43 -80.25
N SER A 52 52.91 -46.32 -80.17
CA SER A 52 52.58 -45.22 -79.26
C SER A 52 51.32 -44.45 -79.70
N HIS A 53 51.06 -44.29 -81.00
CA HIS A 53 49.80 -43.75 -81.50
C HIS A 53 48.59 -44.58 -81.03
N LYS A 54 48.63 -45.90 -81.20
CA LYS A 54 47.57 -46.83 -80.73
C LYS A 54 47.35 -46.72 -79.23
N GLN A 55 48.41 -46.58 -78.44
CA GLN A 55 48.29 -46.38 -76.98
C GLN A 55 47.64 -45.03 -76.62
N LEU A 56 47.87 -43.97 -77.41
CA LEU A 56 47.21 -42.69 -77.23
C LEU A 56 45.73 -42.74 -77.66
N GLU A 57 45.39 -43.44 -78.73
CA GLU A 57 44.00 -43.67 -79.15
C GLU A 57 43.18 -44.39 -78.08
N VAL A 58 43.71 -45.48 -77.50
CA VAL A 58 43.06 -46.22 -76.41
C VAL A 58 42.92 -45.35 -75.15
N ARG A 59 43.93 -44.55 -74.80
CA ARG A 59 43.83 -43.60 -73.67
C ARG A 59 42.80 -42.51 -73.90
N LEU A 60 42.66 -42.02 -75.13
CA LEU A 60 41.68 -40.99 -75.47
C LEU A 60 40.25 -41.55 -75.41
N GLN A 61 40.04 -42.78 -75.89
CA GLN A 61 38.77 -43.51 -75.72
C GLN A 61 38.41 -43.69 -74.24
N SER A 62 39.35 -44.17 -73.41
CA SER A 62 39.17 -44.31 -71.96
C SER A 62 38.83 -42.97 -71.28
N ALA A 63 39.45 -41.86 -71.70
CA ALA A 63 39.20 -40.53 -71.15
C ALA A 63 37.82 -39.97 -71.56
N ASP A 64 37.35 -40.25 -72.79
CA ASP A 64 35.99 -39.89 -73.19
C ASP A 64 34.94 -40.76 -72.47
N GLU A 65 35.19 -42.06 -72.24
CA GLU A 65 34.33 -42.91 -71.40
C GLU A 65 34.23 -42.37 -69.96
N GLU A 66 35.37 -42.09 -69.30
CA GLU A 66 35.42 -41.45 -67.99
C GLU A 66 34.63 -40.12 -67.99
N ARG A 67 34.82 -39.28 -69.00
CA ARG A 67 34.11 -38.01 -69.16
C ARG A 67 32.59 -38.19 -69.32
N THR A 68 32.11 -39.23 -70.00
CA THR A 68 30.67 -39.52 -70.04
C THR A 68 30.14 -39.97 -68.68
N SER A 69 30.91 -40.75 -67.91
CA SER A 69 30.53 -41.16 -66.56
C SER A 69 30.44 -39.96 -65.59
N LEU A 70 31.43 -39.05 -65.64
CA LEU A 70 31.43 -37.80 -64.87
C LEU A 70 30.25 -36.89 -65.24
N LYS A 71 29.84 -36.87 -66.51
CA LYS A 71 28.63 -36.15 -66.89
C LYS A 71 27.38 -36.78 -66.26
N GLN A 72 27.23 -38.10 -66.29
CA GLN A 72 26.09 -38.79 -65.67
C GLN A 72 26.03 -38.55 -64.16
N THR A 73 27.16 -38.49 -63.45
CA THR A 73 27.16 -38.14 -62.02
C THR A 73 26.81 -36.68 -61.77
N ALA A 74 27.23 -35.74 -62.64
CA ALA A 74 26.84 -34.33 -62.55
C ALA A 74 25.33 -34.12 -62.83
N ASP A 75 24.79 -34.78 -63.86
CA ASP A 75 23.36 -34.74 -64.19
C ASP A 75 22.52 -35.33 -63.02
N GLY A 76 23.00 -36.41 -62.38
CA GLY A 76 22.38 -36.99 -61.18
C GLY A 76 22.51 -36.13 -59.92
N GLN A 77 23.61 -35.39 -59.76
CA GLN A 77 23.77 -34.41 -58.68
C GLN A 77 22.78 -33.25 -58.82
N ALA A 78 22.49 -32.81 -60.05
CA ALA A 78 21.50 -31.78 -60.32
C ALA A 78 20.06 -32.21 -59.96
N ASP A 79 19.66 -33.45 -60.25
CA ASP A 79 18.37 -34.01 -59.81
C ASP A 79 18.26 -34.02 -58.27
N LEU A 80 19.30 -34.50 -57.58
CA LEU A 80 19.33 -34.52 -56.12
C LEU A 80 19.26 -33.11 -55.51
N GLN A 81 19.88 -32.10 -56.14
CA GLN A 81 19.76 -30.70 -55.72
C GLN A 81 18.35 -30.14 -55.95
N ALA A 82 17.70 -30.46 -57.08
CA ALA A 82 16.33 -30.05 -57.36
C ALA A 82 15.35 -30.63 -56.34
N ARG A 83 15.48 -31.92 -56.02
CA ARG A 83 14.62 -32.62 -55.04
C ARG A 83 14.88 -32.20 -53.60
N LEU A 84 16.10 -31.76 -53.29
CA LEU A 84 16.41 -31.10 -52.01
C LEU A 84 15.75 -29.72 -51.92
N ALA A 85 15.72 -28.93 -53.00
CA ALA A 85 15.04 -27.65 -53.02
C ALA A 85 13.51 -27.80 -52.90
N GLU A 86 12.93 -28.79 -53.57
CA GLU A 86 11.51 -29.16 -53.46
C GLU A 86 11.12 -29.52 -52.02
N THR A 87 11.81 -30.47 -51.40
CA THR A 87 11.53 -30.90 -50.01
C THR A 87 11.80 -29.81 -48.96
N VAL A 88 12.73 -28.88 -49.21
CA VAL A 88 12.90 -27.66 -48.40
C VAL A 88 11.69 -26.73 -48.54
N SER A 89 11.16 -26.54 -49.75
CA SER A 89 9.97 -25.71 -49.99
C SER A 89 8.71 -26.32 -49.34
N GLU A 90 8.51 -27.64 -49.45
CA GLU A 90 7.44 -28.36 -48.75
C GLU A 90 7.53 -28.14 -47.23
N ARG A 91 8.71 -28.38 -46.63
CA ARG A 91 8.96 -28.17 -45.20
C ARG A 91 8.60 -26.75 -44.75
N ASP A 92 8.99 -25.74 -45.52
CA ASP A 92 8.79 -24.34 -45.13
C ASP A 92 7.34 -23.90 -45.32
N SER A 93 6.61 -24.46 -46.29
CA SER A 93 5.16 -24.27 -46.41
C SER A 93 4.38 -24.91 -45.24
N LEU A 94 4.74 -26.14 -44.83
CA LEU A 94 4.16 -26.81 -43.66
C LEU A 94 4.46 -26.04 -42.37
N LYS A 95 5.69 -25.52 -42.23
CA LYS A 95 6.07 -24.65 -41.10
C LYS A 95 5.16 -23.42 -41.04
N GLN A 96 4.90 -22.76 -42.17
CA GLN A 96 4.03 -21.59 -42.24
C GLN A 96 2.56 -21.94 -41.88
N GLU A 97 2.07 -23.13 -42.25
CA GLU A 97 0.74 -23.61 -41.83
C GLU A 97 0.68 -23.78 -40.29
N TYR A 98 1.68 -24.45 -39.70
CA TYR A 98 1.73 -24.65 -38.25
C TYR A 98 1.87 -23.33 -37.48
N GLU A 99 2.69 -22.39 -37.94
CA GLU A 99 2.82 -21.06 -37.33
C GLU A 99 1.49 -20.29 -37.40
N SER A 100 0.80 -20.32 -38.54
CA SER A 100 -0.53 -19.71 -38.71
C SER A 100 -1.58 -20.34 -37.77
N LYS A 101 -1.54 -21.66 -37.60
CA LYS A 101 -2.45 -22.40 -36.73
C LYS A 101 -2.18 -22.17 -35.25
N ILE A 102 -0.92 -21.98 -34.86
CA ILE A 102 -0.54 -21.55 -33.50
C ILE A 102 -1.08 -20.15 -33.22
N GLN A 103 -0.92 -19.20 -34.15
CA GLN A 103 -1.47 -17.85 -34.01
C GLN A 103 -3.01 -17.85 -33.92
N GLN A 104 -3.69 -18.71 -34.69
CA GLN A 104 -5.15 -18.89 -34.61
C GLN A 104 -5.60 -19.43 -33.24
N LEU A 105 -4.90 -20.42 -32.69
CA LEU A 105 -5.22 -20.97 -31.36
C LEU A 105 -4.91 -19.95 -30.25
N GLN A 106 -3.85 -19.16 -30.39
CA GLN A 106 -3.52 -18.09 -29.46
C GLN A 106 -4.59 -16.99 -29.44
N SER A 107 -5.06 -16.52 -30.60
CA SER A 107 -6.13 -15.51 -30.63
C SER A 107 -7.46 -16.03 -30.09
N GLN A 108 -7.82 -17.29 -30.41
CA GLN A 108 -9.00 -17.96 -29.82
C GLN A 108 -8.91 -18.04 -28.29
N HIS A 109 -7.75 -18.41 -27.73
CA HIS A 109 -7.56 -18.46 -26.28
C HIS A 109 -7.63 -17.06 -25.64
N THR A 110 -7.07 -16.02 -26.28
CA THR A 110 -7.19 -14.64 -25.80
C THR A 110 -8.65 -14.20 -25.73
N THR A 111 -9.43 -14.38 -26.80
CA THR A 111 -10.86 -14.01 -26.82
C THR A 111 -11.67 -14.78 -25.77
N GLN A 112 -11.39 -16.07 -25.54
CA GLN A 112 -12.04 -16.84 -24.47
C GLN A 112 -11.70 -16.29 -23.06
N LEU A 113 -10.47 -15.82 -22.84
CA LEU A 113 -10.09 -15.18 -21.57
C LEU A 113 -10.76 -13.81 -21.41
N GLU A 114 -10.89 -13.02 -22.47
CA GLU A 114 -11.61 -11.74 -22.48
C GLU A 114 -13.11 -11.95 -22.18
N GLU A 115 -13.77 -12.91 -22.83
CA GLU A 115 -15.17 -13.28 -22.57
C GLU A 115 -15.40 -13.73 -21.12
N LEU A 116 -14.53 -14.60 -20.58
CA LEU A 116 -14.63 -15.08 -19.20
C LEU A 116 -14.36 -13.97 -18.18
N THR A 117 -13.41 -13.06 -18.46
CA THR A 117 -13.10 -11.91 -17.60
C THR A 117 -14.26 -10.94 -17.56
N SER A 118 -14.75 -10.51 -18.73
CA SER A 118 -15.91 -9.61 -18.84
C SER A 118 -17.16 -10.18 -18.17
N LYS A 119 -17.40 -11.50 -18.32
CA LYS A 119 -18.47 -12.19 -17.61
C LYS A 119 -18.28 -12.13 -16.08
N PHE A 120 -17.09 -12.45 -15.58
CA PHE A 120 -16.79 -12.42 -14.15
C PHE A 120 -16.95 -11.02 -13.54
N GLU A 121 -16.49 -9.97 -14.25
CA GLU A 121 -16.69 -8.57 -13.87
C GLU A 121 -18.18 -8.20 -13.82
N SER A 122 -18.98 -8.64 -14.81
CA SER A 122 -20.43 -8.42 -14.81
C SER A 122 -21.13 -9.15 -13.66
N ASP A 123 -20.75 -10.38 -13.34
CA ASP A 123 -21.30 -11.14 -12.21
C ASP A 123 -20.89 -10.52 -10.86
N ASN A 124 -19.66 -9.99 -10.76
CA ASN A 124 -19.15 -9.37 -9.54
C ASN A 124 -19.80 -8.00 -9.29
N THR A 125 -19.88 -7.14 -10.30
CA THR A 125 -20.57 -5.83 -10.19
C THR A 125 -22.05 -5.99 -9.87
N ASN A 126 -22.73 -7.00 -10.44
CA ASN A 126 -24.09 -7.38 -10.06
C ASN A 126 -24.19 -7.75 -8.56
N LYS A 127 -23.33 -8.65 -8.07
CA LYS A 127 -23.29 -9.07 -6.64
C LYS A 127 -23.01 -7.90 -5.70
N VAL A 128 -22.03 -7.04 -6.01
CA VAL A 128 -21.72 -5.83 -5.22
C VAL A 128 -22.93 -4.89 -5.19
N SER A 129 -23.67 -4.73 -6.30
CA SER A 129 -24.90 -3.93 -6.32
C SER A 129 -26.00 -4.52 -5.43
N GLU A 130 -26.10 -5.85 -5.35
CA GLU A 130 -27.08 -6.54 -4.50
C GLU A 130 -26.69 -6.45 -3.02
N TYR A 131 -25.42 -6.68 -2.69
CA TYR A 131 -24.91 -6.52 -1.34
C TYR A 131 -25.09 -5.08 -0.84
N LYS A 132 -24.81 -4.07 -1.67
CA LYS A 132 -25.10 -2.66 -1.35
C LYS A 132 -26.58 -2.45 -1.01
N LYS A 133 -27.52 -2.90 -1.85
CA LYS A 133 -28.97 -2.80 -1.60
C LYS A 133 -29.38 -3.50 -0.30
N ARG A 134 -28.89 -4.71 -0.04
CA ARG A 134 -29.13 -5.48 1.20
C ARG A 134 -28.57 -4.74 2.44
N ALA A 135 -27.40 -4.12 2.34
CA ALA A 135 -26.78 -3.37 3.43
C ALA A 135 -27.53 -2.07 3.73
N GLU A 136 -27.97 -1.34 2.70
CA GLU A 136 -28.78 -0.12 2.82
C GLU A 136 -30.15 -0.41 3.46
N ALA A 137 -30.82 -1.51 3.06
CA ALA A 137 -32.06 -1.97 3.68
C ALA A 137 -31.88 -2.31 5.18
N TYR A 138 -30.80 -3.01 5.55
CA TYR A 138 -30.47 -3.28 6.96
C TYR A 138 -30.21 -1.99 7.75
N ILE A 139 -29.50 -1.02 7.16
CA ILE A 139 -29.24 0.29 7.80
C ILE A 139 -30.56 1.05 8.01
N ALA A 140 -31.51 0.99 7.07
CA ALA A 140 -32.84 1.56 7.24
C ALA A 140 -33.60 0.89 8.39
N GLN A 141 -33.62 -0.46 8.45
CA GLN A 141 -34.25 -1.23 9.53
C GLN A 141 -33.64 -0.89 10.91
N VAL A 142 -32.31 -0.79 11.01
CA VAL A 142 -31.65 -0.40 12.28
C VAL A 142 -32.01 1.03 12.67
N LYS A 143 -31.97 2.00 11.73
CA LYS A 143 -32.42 3.38 11.99
C LYS A 143 -33.86 3.43 12.49
N GLU A 144 -34.75 2.63 11.91
CA GLU A 144 -36.15 2.54 12.33
C GLU A 144 -36.29 1.99 13.76
N THR A 145 -35.58 0.90 14.10
CA THR A 145 -35.60 0.34 15.47
C THR A 145 -34.99 1.29 16.51
N VAL A 146 -33.94 2.02 16.15
CA VAL A 146 -33.34 3.06 17.02
C VAL A 146 -34.32 4.22 17.22
N ASN A 147 -35.00 4.70 16.17
CA ASN A 147 -36.01 5.75 16.29
C ASN A 147 -37.23 5.29 17.12
N LYS A 148 -37.68 4.04 16.96
CA LYS A 148 -38.72 3.43 17.79
C LYS A 148 -38.32 3.32 19.27
N ARG A 149 -37.07 2.93 19.57
CA ARG A 149 -36.53 2.89 20.95
C ARG A 149 -36.34 4.30 21.54
N SER A 150 -35.85 5.25 20.74
CA SER A 150 -35.62 6.64 21.15
C SER A 150 -36.93 7.35 21.50
N SER A 151 -37.94 7.27 20.63
CA SER A 151 -39.28 7.81 20.89
C SER A 151 -39.98 7.15 22.08
N ALA A 152 -39.88 5.83 22.25
CA ALA A 152 -40.39 5.13 23.44
C ALA A 152 -39.69 5.60 24.73
N SER A 153 -38.37 5.78 24.70
CA SER A 153 -37.58 6.29 25.83
C SER A 153 -37.96 7.74 26.18
N LEU A 154 -38.09 8.61 25.17
CA LEU A 154 -38.54 9.99 25.34
C LEU A 154 -39.93 10.05 25.97
N ASN A 155 -40.88 9.27 25.44
CA ASN A 155 -42.25 9.19 25.97
C ASN A 155 -42.28 8.67 27.42
N CYS A 156 -41.44 7.69 27.76
CA CYS A 156 -41.28 7.21 29.13
C CYS A 156 -40.72 8.30 30.06
N ARG A 157 -39.67 9.02 29.63
CA ARG A 157 -39.06 10.13 30.39
C ARG A 157 -40.07 11.27 30.61
N THR A 158 -40.82 11.65 29.58
CA THR A 158 -41.90 12.65 29.68
C THR A 158 -43.00 12.20 30.64
N ARG A 159 -43.46 10.94 30.58
CA ARG A 159 -44.45 10.39 31.51
C ARG A 159 -43.96 10.41 32.96
N CYS A 160 -42.70 10.05 33.20
CA CYS A 160 -42.07 10.11 34.53
C CYS A 160 -41.94 11.56 35.06
N LEU A 161 -41.65 12.53 34.19
CA LEU A 161 -41.63 13.94 34.57
C LEU A 161 -43.03 14.47 34.92
N LEU A 162 -44.05 14.15 34.10
CA LEU A 162 -45.44 14.52 34.36
C LEU A 162 -45.96 13.94 35.68
N LEU A 163 -45.61 12.68 36.00
CA LEU A 163 -45.94 12.07 37.30
C LEU A 163 -45.24 12.81 38.46
N ARG A 164 -43.94 13.09 38.37
CA ARG A 164 -43.22 13.88 39.40
C ARG A 164 -43.82 15.27 39.61
N VAL A 165 -44.25 15.94 38.54
CA VAL A 165 -44.93 17.24 38.60
C VAL A 165 -46.29 17.11 39.30
N ARG A 166 -47.12 16.13 38.90
CA ARG A 166 -48.43 15.86 39.52
C ARG A 166 -48.31 15.54 41.01
N ASP A 167 -47.33 14.71 41.38
CA ASP A 167 -47.13 14.30 42.77
C ASP A 167 -46.56 15.46 43.61
N SER A 168 -45.76 16.35 43.02
CA SER A 168 -45.33 17.62 43.65
C SER A 168 -46.51 18.59 43.88
N TRP A 169 -47.40 18.76 42.89
CA TRP A 169 -48.66 19.50 43.07
C TRP A 169 -49.56 18.89 44.14
N THR A 170 -49.64 17.57 44.21
CA THR A 170 -50.43 16.85 45.23
C THR A 170 -49.89 17.10 46.63
N ARG A 171 -48.56 17.06 46.82
CA ARG A 171 -47.91 17.41 48.10
C ARG A 171 -48.15 18.88 48.46
N ARG A 172 -48.05 19.82 47.51
CA ARG A 172 -48.35 21.23 47.74
C ARG A 172 -49.81 21.45 48.16
N ALA A 173 -50.76 20.78 47.51
CA ALA A 173 -52.17 20.82 47.90
C ALA A 173 -52.38 20.29 49.33
N GLN A 174 -51.74 19.17 49.68
CA GLN A 174 -51.75 18.64 51.04
C GLN A 174 -51.16 19.64 52.05
N SER A 175 -50.01 20.26 51.76
CA SER A 175 -49.45 21.32 52.61
C SER A 175 -50.41 22.50 52.79
N VAL A 176 -51.08 22.96 51.73
CA VAL A 176 -52.09 24.03 51.82
C VAL A 176 -53.28 23.60 52.68
N THR A 177 -53.76 22.36 52.58
CA THR A 177 -54.82 21.86 53.47
C THR A 177 -54.37 21.84 54.93
N LEU A 178 -53.14 21.39 55.23
CA LEU A 178 -52.58 21.39 56.58
C LEU A 178 -52.40 22.80 57.14
N TYR A 179 -51.88 23.75 56.35
CA TYR A 179 -51.80 25.16 56.75
C TYR A 179 -53.18 25.77 56.99
N SER A 180 -54.19 25.47 56.18
CA SER A 180 -55.56 25.96 56.42
C SER A 180 -56.21 25.33 57.65
N ALA A 181 -55.89 24.08 58.01
CA ALA A 181 -56.31 23.45 59.25
C ALA A 181 -55.62 24.09 60.48
N SER A 182 -54.32 24.35 60.39
CA SER A 182 -53.55 25.06 61.43
C SER A 182 -54.04 26.50 61.64
N LEU A 183 -54.35 27.23 60.55
CA LEU A 183 -54.96 28.57 60.63
C LEU A 183 -56.35 28.54 61.26
N LYS A 184 -57.15 27.49 61.02
CA LYS A 184 -58.45 27.31 61.70
C LYS A 184 -58.28 27.01 63.19
N ALA A 185 -57.34 26.15 63.57
CA ALA A 185 -57.04 25.87 64.97
C ALA A 185 -56.62 27.14 65.72
N MET A 186 -55.60 27.86 65.21
CA MET A 186 -55.18 29.15 65.78
C MET A 186 -56.29 30.20 65.80
N LYS A 187 -57.27 30.15 64.88
CA LYS A 187 -58.45 31.01 64.96
C LYS A 187 -59.38 30.58 66.10
N CYS A 188 -59.66 29.29 66.27
CA CYS A 188 -60.46 28.82 67.41
C CYS A 188 -59.80 29.15 68.76
N ASP A 189 -58.47 29.03 68.85
CA ASP A 189 -57.71 29.46 70.02
C ASP A 189 -57.86 30.98 70.26
N LYS A 190 -57.75 31.80 69.19
CA LYS A 190 -57.93 33.26 69.24
C LYS A 190 -59.36 33.71 69.55
N ASP A 191 -60.36 33.01 69.03
CA ASP A 191 -61.77 33.27 69.31
C ASP A 191 -62.06 32.93 70.79
N GLY A 192 -61.48 31.86 71.33
CA GLY A 192 -61.56 31.52 72.77
C GLY A 192 -60.78 32.47 73.70
N GLU A 193 -59.62 32.98 73.28
CA GLU A 193 -58.93 34.08 73.97
C GLU A 193 -59.82 35.35 73.99
N LEU A 194 -60.52 35.65 72.88
CA LEU A 194 -61.42 36.79 72.79
C LEU A 194 -62.61 36.64 73.75
N ASP A 195 -63.29 35.48 73.75
CA ASP A 195 -64.39 35.18 74.68
C ASP A 195 -63.94 35.32 76.15
N SER A 196 -62.71 34.87 76.48
CA SER A 196 -62.13 35.03 77.82
C SER A 196 -61.87 36.50 78.18
N VAL A 197 -61.37 37.30 77.23
CA VAL A 197 -61.12 38.74 77.42
C VAL A 197 -62.43 39.53 77.49
N GLU A 198 -63.47 39.15 76.76
CA GLU A 198 -64.80 39.73 76.91
C GLU A 198 -65.40 39.39 78.27
N HIS A 199 -65.23 38.15 78.76
CA HIS A 199 -65.69 37.76 80.09
C HIS A 199 -64.92 38.48 81.22
N GLU A 200 -63.60 38.64 81.10
CA GLU A 200 -62.80 39.47 82.01
C GLU A 200 -63.21 40.95 81.96
N ARG A 201 -63.45 41.51 80.76
CA ARG A 201 -63.95 42.87 80.58
C ARG A 201 -65.29 43.06 81.28
N ASP A 202 -66.23 42.14 81.10
CA ASP A 202 -67.58 42.28 81.62
C ASP A 202 -67.62 42.03 83.14
N ALA A 203 -66.79 41.11 83.66
CA ALA A 203 -66.56 40.98 85.10
C ALA A 203 -65.88 42.23 85.69
N ALA A 204 -64.94 42.86 84.97
CA ALA A 204 -64.32 44.12 85.37
C ALA A 204 -65.30 45.30 85.30
N LEU A 205 -66.23 45.32 84.34
CA LEU A 205 -67.30 46.32 84.24
C LEU A 205 -68.33 46.17 85.36
N GLU A 206 -68.78 44.96 85.69
CA GLU A 206 -69.71 44.74 86.80
C GLU A 206 -69.01 45.00 88.15
N LYS A 207 -67.70 44.70 88.28
CA LYS A 207 -66.90 45.17 89.41
C LYS A 207 -66.83 46.70 89.45
N LEU A 208 -66.51 47.37 88.34
CA LEU A 208 -66.39 48.83 88.30
C LEU A 208 -67.73 49.50 88.62
N ARG A 209 -68.83 48.93 88.13
CA ARG A 209 -70.19 49.34 88.45
C ARG A 209 -70.49 49.17 89.94
N LYS A 210 -70.14 48.03 90.54
CA LYS A 210 -70.25 47.83 91.99
C LYS A 210 -69.37 48.82 92.77
N ASP A 211 -68.11 48.99 92.37
CA ASP A 211 -67.18 49.99 92.94
C ASP A 211 -67.69 51.45 92.75
N TYR A 212 -68.67 51.67 91.86
CA TYR A 212 -69.35 52.96 91.64
C TYR A 212 -70.64 53.06 92.45
N GLU A 213 -71.43 51.99 92.59
CA GLU A 213 -72.61 51.91 93.47
C GLU A 213 -72.22 51.96 94.96
N ASP A 214 -71.13 51.29 95.33
CA ASP A 214 -70.52 51.38 96.67
C ASP A 214 -69.93 52.78 96.91
N ARG A 215 -69.24 53.39 95.93
CA ARG A 215 -68.80 54.80 96.04
C ARG A 215 -69.96 55.80 96.01
N LEU A 216 -71.08 55.50 95.35
CA LEU A 216 -72.27 56.36 95.40
C LEU A 216 -72.85 56.32 96.82
N ARG A 217 -72.88 55.14 97.46
CA ARG A 217 -73.26 55.00 98.87
C ARG A 217 -72.29 55.68 99.82
N GLU A 218 -70.98 55.52 99.64
CA GLU A 218 -69.96 56.28 100.39
C GLU A 218 -70.14 57.79 100.17
N HIS A 219 -70.50 58.24 98.97
CA HIS A 219 -70.73 59.66 98.67
C HIS A 219 -72.07 60.16 99.21
N GLU A 220 -73.11 59.32 99.32
CA GLU A 220 -74.36 59.62 100.03
C GLU A 220 -74.14 59.68 101.56
N GLU A 221 -73.33 58.79 102.11
CA GLU A 221 -72.89 58.81 103.51
C GLU A 221 -71.99 60.02 103.79
N GLU A 222 -71.03 60.32 102.90
CA GLU A 222 -70.23 61.54 102.93
C GLU A 222 -71.09 62.79 102.74
N HIS A 223 -72.15 62.78 101.94
CA HIS A 223 -73.03 63.95 101.78
C HIS A 223 -73.95 64.10 102.99
N SER A 224 -74.40 63.01 103.59
CA SER A 224 -75.03 63.02 104.91
C SER A 224 -74.07 63.60 105.97
N ALA A 225 -72.79 63.21 105.94
CA ALA A 225 -71.74 63.71 106.82
C ALA A 225 -71.34 65.16 106.50
N LYS A 226 -71.29 65.56 105.22
CA LYS A 226 -70.96 66.91 104.74
C LYS A 226 -72.13 67.87 104.90
N ILE A 227 -73.37 67.41 104.95
CA ILE A 227 -74.52 68.21 105.41
C ILE A 227 -74.43 68.42 106.92
N LYS A 228 -74.14 67.36 107.70
CA LYS A 228 -73.87 67.46 109.16
C LYS A 228 -72.62 68.31 109.47
N GLN A 229 -71.64 68.37 108.56
CA GLN A 229 -70.39 69.10 108.73
C GLN A 229 -70.46 70.52 108.15
N LEU A 230 -71.20 70.79 107.08
CA LEU A 230 -71.53 72.15 106.64
C LEU A 230 -72.48 72.83 107.64
N ALA A 231 -73.32 72.08 108.36
CA ALA A 231 -74.03 72.61 109.54
C ALA A 231 -73.07 73.01 110.69
N LYS A 232 -71.88 72.39 110.79
CA LYS A 232 -70.80 72.79 111.72
C LYS A 232 -69.88 73.86 111.14
N ASP A 233 -69.74 73.94 109.82
CA ASP A 233 -68.75 74.78 109.15
C ASP A 233 -69.34 76.03 108.50
N LEU A 234 -70.65 76.17 108.35
CA LEU A 234 -71.31 77.49 108.37
C LEU A 234 -71.10 78.19 109.72
N ASN A 235 -70.99 77.41 110.81
CA ASN A 235 -70.56 77.86 112.14
C ASN A 235 -69.03 78.04 112.26
N ARG A 236 -68.23 77.82 111.21
CA ARG A 236 -66.75 77.90 111.25
C ARG A 236 -66.13 78.80 110.17
N GLN A 237 -66.67 78.80 108.95
CA GLN A 237 -66.23 79.66 107.85
C GLN A 237 -66.69 81.13 108.00
N LEU A 238 -67.29 81.47 109.15
CA LEU A 238 -67.44 82.83 109.66
C LEU A 238 -66.17 83.35 110.36
N MET A 239 -65.22 82.46 110.72
CA MET A 239 -64.00 82.80 111.48
C MET A 239 -62.81 83.11 110.55
N GLU A 240 -62.28 82.11 109.85
CA GLU A 240 -61.07 82.27 109.02
C GLU A 240 -61.33 82.01 107.52
N LYS A 241 -61.36 83.09 106.73
CA LYS A 241 -61.18 83.05 105.27
C LYS A 241 -60.18 84.11 104.78
N GLU A 242 -59.03 84.19 105.45
CA GLU A 242 -57.86 84.94 104.99
C GLU A 242 -56.83 84.00 104.34
N ARG A 243 -56.32 84.37 103.15
CA ARG A 243 -55.04 83.94 102.51
C ARG A 243 -54.95 82.46 102.05
N GLU A 244 -54.30 82.09 100.93
CA GLU A 244 -53.56 82.82 99.87
C GLU A 244 -53.44 81.96 98.55
N GLU A 245 -52.58 82.32 97.58
CA GLU A 245 -52.71 81.95 96.14
C GLU A 245 -51.47 81.33 95.42
N SER A 246 -51.71 80.71 94.23
CA SER A 246 -50.89 80.73 92.98
C SER A 246 -49.71 79.75 92.64
N PRO A 247 -49.31 79.55 91.33
CA PRO A 247 -48.57 78.35 90.80
C PRO A 247 -47.43 78.55 89.72
N ALA A 248 -46.75 77.46 89.22
CA ALA A 248 -45.79 77.46 88.05
C ALA A 248 -45.52 76.05 87.38
N ARG A 249 -44.71 75.91 86.27
CA ARG A 249 -44.59 74.69 85.35
C ARG A 249 -43.26 74.55 84.50
N GLY A 250 -42.89 73.35 83.95
CA GLY A 250 -41.83 73.05 82.88
C GLY A 250 -41.74 71.53 82.45
N VAL A 251 -40.85 70.92 81.61
CA VAL A 251 -39.90 71.30 80.47
C VAL A 251 -39.14 70.04 79.84
N ARG A 252 -38.43 70.13 78.65
CA ARG A 252 -37.31 69.29 78.03
C ARG A 252 -37.46 68.52 76.64
N SER A 253 -36.37 67.90 76.08
CA SER A 253 -36.12 67.59 74.61
C SER A 253 -34.97 66.56 74.26
N THR A 254 -34.55 66.38 72.95
CA THR A 254 -33.34 65.68 72.29
C THR A 254 -33.55 64.26 71.64
N THR A 255 -32.80 63.61 70.67
CA THR A 255 -31.78 63.81 69.54
C THR A 255 -31.56 62.43 68.76
N GLY A 256 -30.86 62.15 67.62
CA GLY A 256 -30.11 62.85 66.52
C GLY A 256 -29.07 61.98 65.69
N THR A 257 -28.59 62.42 64.48
CA THR A 257 -27.23 62.26 63.77
C THR A 257 -26.82 61.27 62.57
N PRO A 258 -25.83 61.62 61.64
CA PRO A 258 -25.57 61.06 60.24
C PRO A 258 -24.10 61.05 59.57
N SER A 259 -23.92 60.84 58.21
CA SER A 259 -22.83 61.26 57.18
C SER A 259 -21.33 60.74 57.14
N GLY A 260 -20.42 60.81 56.09
CA GLY A 260 -20.39 61.05 54.58
C GLY A 260 -19.01 61.39 53.83
N ASP A 261 -18.83 61.13 52.48
CA ASP A 261 -17.99 61.79 51.36
C ASP A 261 -16.60 61.28 50.67
N GLN A 262 -16.06 61.99 49.59
CA GLN A 262 -15.18 61.74 48.34
C GLN A 262 -13.57 61.64 48.24
N GLY A 263 -12.94 61.28 47.05
CA GLY A 263 -11.52 61.65 46.56
C GLY A 263 -10.70 60.81 45.44
N PRO A 264 -9.86 61.39 44.47
CA PRO A 264 -8.98 60.67 43.43
C PRO A 264 -7.57 61.28 42.94
N GLU A 265 -6.66 60.58 42.15
CA GLU A 265 -5.43 61.14 41.37
C GLU A 265 -4.70 60.24 40.25
N GLU A 266 -3.54 60.62 39.62
CA GLU A 266 -2.94 60.15 38.28
C GLU A 266 -1.35 60.09 38.10
N GLY A 267 -0.73 59.59 36.97
CA GLY A 267 0.75 59.72 36.62
C GLY A 267 1.42 58.94 35.38
N PRO A 268 2.54 59.41 34.70
CA PRO A 268 3.12 58.82 33.41
C PRO A 268 4.70 58.73 33.19
N ARG A 269 5.25 58.11 32.07
CA ARG A 269 6.55 58.46 31.34
C ARG A 269 7.07 57.58 30.11
N GLU A 270 7.64 58.24 29.06
CA GLU A 270 8.83 57.91 28.16
C GLU A 270 8.90 56.67 27.17
N ARG A 271 9.78 56.51 26.12
CA ARG A 271 10.52 57.36 25.10
C ARG A 271 11.32 56.50 24.03
N ASN A 272 11.75 57.07 22.86
CA ASN A 272 12.74 56.61 21.80
C ASN A 272 12.32 55.48 20.78
N LYS A 273 12.87 55.29 19.54
CA LYS A 273 13.99 55.89 18.72
C LYS A 273 13.76 55.67 17.19
N CYS A 274 14.62 56.20 16.29
CA CYS A 274 14.56 56.05 14.80
C CYS A 274 15.96 55.91 14.15
N TRP A 275 16.16 55.03 13.16
CA TRP A 275 17.32 55.00 12.20
C TRP A 275 17.16 54.07 10.95
N SER A 276 16.03 53.35 10.75
CA SER A 276 15.96 52.19 9.82
C SER A 276 15.91 52.45 8.31
N SER A 277 15.63 53.69 7.87
CA SER A 277 15.13 54.00 6.51
C SER A 277 16.20 54.00 5.39
N CYS A 278 17.03 52.96 5.27
CA CYS A 278 17.85 52.72 4.06
C CYS A 278 18.16 51.23 3.71
N GLY A 279 17.62 50.23 4.43
CA GLY A 279 17.73 48.80 4.06
C GLY A 279 16.44 48.11 3.61
N GLU A 280 15.29 48.56 4.10
CA GLU A 280 13.97 47.89 4.06
C GLU A 280 13.38 47.73 2.64
N GLU A 281 13.68 48.58 1.63
CA GLU A 281 13.16 48.35 0.27
C GLU A 281 14.01 47.36 -0.57
N TYR A 282 15.34 47.37 -0.41
CA TYR A 282 16.17 46.31 -1.01
C TYR A 282 15.79 44.95 -0.39
N GLN A 283 15.59 44.95 0.94
CA GLN A 283 15.00 43.82 1.66
C GLN A 283 13.64 43.43 1.06
N ALA A 284 12.69 44.35 0.94
CA ALA A 284 11.35 44.09 0.40
C ALA A 284 11.33 43.63 -1.07
N LYS A 285 12.40 43.84 -1.85
CA LYS A 285 12.51 43.33 -3.23
C LYS A 285 13.10 41.91 -3.27
N MET A 286 14.07 41.61 -2.39
CA MET A 286 14.56 40.26 -2.15
C MET A 286 13.46 39.36 -1.56
N GLU A 287 12.70 39.88 -0.58
CA GLU A 287 11.56 39.21 0.04
C GLU A 287 10.46 38.90 -0.98
N ARG A 288 10.12 39.84 -1.88
CA ARG A 288 9.14 39.59 -2.95
C ARG A 288 9.54 38.43 -3.88
N HIS A 289 10.81 38.30 -4.24
CA HIS A 289 11.25 37.19 -5.09
C HIS A 289 11.35 35.86 -4.30
N GLN A 290 11.69 35.89 -3.01
CA GLN A 290 11.57 34.71 -2.14
C GLN A 290 10.11 34.25 -2.00
N VAL A 291 9.16 35.18 -1.87
CA VAL A 291 7.72 34.88 -1.85
C VAL A 291 7.27 34.27 -3.17
N GLU A 292 7.68 34.80 -4.32
CA GLU A 292 7.32 34.25 -5.64
C GLU A 292 7.85 32.81 -5.84
N LEU A 293 9.12 32.54 -5.48
CA LEU A 293 9.67 31.19 -5.49
C LEU A 293 8.90 30.26 -4.54
N TRP A 294 8.63 30.73 -3.32
CA TRP A 294 7.87 29.99 -2.31
C TRP A 294 6.44 29.67 -2.77
N GLU A 295 5.74 30.60 -3.43
CA GLU A 295 4.41 30.35 -4.03
C GLU A 295 4.44 29.31 -5.15
N THR A 296 5.51 29.22 -5.94
CA THR A 296 5.63 28.18 -6.98
C THR A 296 5.93 26.81 -6.38
N GLU A 297 6.77 26.77 -5.35
CA GLU A 297 7.05 25.55 -4.58
C GLU A 297 5.79 25.09 -3.82
N GLU A 298 5.02 26.00 -3.24
CA GLU A 298 3.77 25.69 -2.55
C GLU A 298 2.67 25.26 -3.52
N ARG A 299 2.60 25.82 -4.74
CA ARG A 299 1.72 25.29 -5.81
C ARG A 299 2.07 23.86 -6.21
N LEU A 300 3.36 23.50 -6.29
CA LEU A 300 3.80 22.13 -6.55
C LEU A 300 3.51 21.19 -5.37
N LYS A 301 3.73 21.65 -4.13
CA LYS A 301 3.35 20.93 -2.90
C LYS A 301 1.83 20.73 -2.81
N ALA A 302 1.02 21.72 -3.16
CA ALA A 302 -0.43 21.63 -3.17
C ALA A 302 -0.94 20.65 -4.24
N SER A 303 -0.36 20.66 -5.45
CA SER A 303 -0.71 19.73 -6.52
C SER A 303 -0.36 18.27 -6.18
N THR A 304 0.87 18.03 -5.71
CA THR A 304 1.32 16.69 -5.29
C THR A 304 0.57 16.18 -4.06
N SER A 305 0.32 17.04 -3.07
CA SER A 305 -0.57 16.76 -1.92
C SER A 305 -2.00 16.46 -2.38
N GLY A 306 -2.53 17.18 -3.37
CA GLY A 306 -3.85 16.93 -3.96
C GLY A 306 -3.97 15.52 -4.56
N LEU A 307 -3.00 15.10 -5.37
CA LEU A 307 -2.94 13.74 -5.92
C LEU A 307 -2.79 12.68 -4.83
N TYR A 308 -1.90 12.90 -3.86
CA TYR A 308 -1.72 12.00 -2.72
C TYR A 308 -3.00 11.84 -1.89
N ASN A 309 -3.67 12.95 -1.57
CA ASN A 309 -4.94 12.95 -0.82
C ASN A 309 -6.06 12.27 -1.62
N THR A 310 -6.09 12.42 -2.95
CA THR A 310 -7.06 11.74 -3.82
C THR A 310 -6.85 10.22 -3.81
N ARG A 311 -5.62 9.73 -4.02
CA ARG A 311 -5.30 8.28 -3.94
C ARG A 311 -5.53 7.73 -2.53
N THR A 312 -5.27 8.54 -1.49
CA THR A 312 -5.54 8.20 -0.09
C THR A 312 -7.05 8.16 0.23
N SER A 313 -7.88 8.97 -0.43
CA SER A 313 -9.35 8.89 -0.31
C SER A 313 -9.87 7.60 -0.94
N ALA A 314 -9.44 7.30 -2.18
CA ALA A 314 -9.81 6.06 -2.87
C ALA A 314 -9.49 4.81 -2.02
N HIS A 315 -8.28 4.72 -1.45
CA HIS A 315 -7.91 3.62 -0.55
C HIS A 315 -8.72 3.61 0.76
N LYS A 316 -9.08 4.78 1.34
CA LYS A 316 -9.98 4.84 2.51
C LYS A 316 -11.39 4.37 2.16
N GLU A 317 -11.87 4.66 0.96
CA GLU A 317 -13.18 4.25 0.44
C GLU A 317 -13.22 2.74 0.15
N GLU A 318 -12.14 2.19 -0.40
CA GLU A 318 -11.93 0.75 -0.60
C GLU A 318 -11.88 -0.02 0.74
N VAL A 319 -11.06 0.42 1.70
CA VAL A 319 -11.05 -0.15 3.07
C VAL A 319 -12.43 -0.04 3.73
N THR A 320 -13.17 1.04 3.46
CA THR A 320 -14.55 1.22 3.92
C THR A 320 -15.55 0.31 3.19
N ALA A 321 -15.27 -0.12 1.96
CA ALA A 321 -16.05 -1.11 1.22
C ALA A 321 -15.80 -2.53 1.76
N LEU A 322 -14.53 -2.93 1.90
CA LEU A 322 -14.15 -4.21 2.51
C LEU A 322 -14.69 -4.36 3.93
N MET A 323 -14.63 -3.28 4.74
CA MET A 323 -15.22 -3.30 6.08
C MET A 323 -16.77 -3.30 6.07
N LYS A 324 -17.44 -2.92 4.97
CA LYS A 324 -18.88 -3.16 4.80
C LYS A 324 -19.18 -4.62 4.47
N GLU A 325 -18.41 -5.24 3.56
CA GLU A 325 -18.57 -6.67 3.22
C GLU A 325 -18.31 -7.58 4.43
N TRP A 326 -17.27 -7.30 5.23
CA TRP A 326 -17.01 -8.01 6.49
C TRP A 326 -18.15 -7.86 7.51
N ASN A 327 -18.73 -6.66 7.60
CA ASN A 327 -19.96 -6.42 8.37
C ASN A 327 -21.23 -6.98 7.71
N GLN A 328 -21.14 -7.57 6.52
CA GLN A 328 -22.23 -8.19 5.78
C GLN A 328 -22.17 -9.71 5.86
N GLU A 329 -20.98 -10.34 5.81
CA GLU A 329 -20.79 -11.73 6.23
C GLU A 329 -21.32 -11.97 7.65
N ARG A 330 -21.00 -11.05 8.58
CA ARG A 330 -21.52 -11.07 9.97
C ARG A 330 -23.05 -10.90 10.09
N LYS A 331 -23.76 -10.61 9.00
CA LYS A 331 -25.23 -10.53 8.95
C LYS A 331 -25.87 -11.64 8.12
N SER A 332 -25.15 -12.21 7.14
CA SER A 332 -25.60 -13.38 6.38
C SER A 332 -25.37 -14.69 7.14
N GLY A 333 -24.46 -14.72 8.13
CA GLY A 333 -24.42 -15.70 9.21
C GLY A 333 -25.61 -15.59 10.19
N GLY A 334 -26.83 -15.56 9.67
CA GLY A 334 -28.06 -15.55 10.45
C GLY A 334 -28.23 -16.85 11.27
N PRO A 335 -29.03 -16.83 12.35
CA PRO A 335 -29.20 -17.99 13.20
C PRO A 335 -29.76 -19.18 12.40
N VAL A 336 -29.13 -20.34 12.56
CA VAL A 336 -29.62 -21.60 11.97
C VAL A 336 -31.00 -21.90 12.56
N THR A 337 -32.04 -21.58 11.80
CA THR A 337 -33.43 -21.95 12.14
C THR A 337 -33.63 -23.43 11.90
N GLU A 338 -33.34 -24.22 12.92
CA GLU A 338 -33.52 -25.66 12.97
C GLU A 338 -34.95 -26.04 12.57
N SER A 339 -35.09 -26.77 11.45
CA SER A 339 -36.39 -27.07 10.84
C SER A 339 -37.09 -28.23 11.56
N VAL A 340 -37.54 -27.98 12.79
CA VAL A 340 -38.32 -28.93 13.57
C VAL A 340 -39.73 -29.03 12.97
N ALA A 341 -39.95 -30.05 12.14
CA ALA A 341 -41.28 -30.38 11.64
C ALA A 341 -42.18 -30.88 12.80
N PRO A 342 -43.47 -30.50 12.83
CA PRO A 342 -44.39 -30.95 13.88
C PRO A 342 -44.71 -32.44 13.72
N ARG A 343 -44.64 -33.20 14.81
CA ARG A 343 -45.08 -34.59 14.85
C ARG A 343 -45.77 -34.89 16.17
N ASP A 344 -47.08 -35.11 16.12
CA ASP A 344 -47.88 -35.44 17.29
C ASP A 344 -47.54 -36.83 17.85
N SER A 345 -47.28 -36.91 19.16
CA SER A 345 -47.75 -37.99 20.04
C SER A 345 -47.32 -37.71 21.49
N ALA A 346 -48.04 -38.32 22.45
CA ALA A 346 -47.95 -37.95 23.86
C ALA A 346 -46.96 -38.79 24.68
N ALA A 347 -46.52 -38.18 25.79
CA ALA A 347 -46.03 -38.79 27.03
C ALA A 347 -44.74 -39.65 26.99
N LYS A 348 -43.66 -39.06 27.54
CA LYS A 348 -43.08 -39.46 28.86
C LYS A 348 -41.94 -38.53 29.29
N PRO A 349 -41.80 -38.21 30.60
CA PRO A 349 -40.57 -37.63 31.14
C PRO A 349 -39.60 -38.73 31.60
N GLY A 350 -38.29 -38.56 31.37
CA GLY A 350 -37.27 -39.43 31.96
C GLY A 350 -35.88 -39.33 31.34
N SER A 351 -34.86 -39.39 32.21
CA SER A 351 -33.43 -39.56 31.91
C SER A 351 -32.75 -38.50 31.04
N SER A 352 -32.24 -37.46 31.71
CA SER A 352 -31.12 -36.65 31.22
C SER A 352 -29.80 -37.42 31.35
N ASP A 353 -29.02 -37.55 30.28
CA ASP A 353 -27.55 -37.49 30.37
C ASP A 353 -26.87 -37.17 29.02
N GLY A 354 -25.65 -36.63 29.08
CA GLY A 354 -24.63 -36.72 28.03
C GLY A 354 -24.81 -35.99 26.68
N ARG A 355 -24.62 -34.65 26.63
CA ARG A 355 -23.83 -34.00 25.55
C ARG A 355 -23.53 -32.50 25.74
N PRO A 356 -22.24 -32.09 25.75
CA PRO A 356 -21.84 -30.69 25.54
C PRO A 356 -20.95 -30.43 24.31
N GLU A 357 -20.32 -31.46 23.72
CA GLU A 357 -19.18 -31.31 22.78
C GLU A 357 -19.53 -30.60 21.45
N ARG A 358 -20.72 -30.84 20.88
CA ARG A 358 -21.12 -30.36 19.54
C ARG A 358 -21.18 -28.84 19.36
N ILE A 359 -21.06 -28.05 20.43
CA ILE A 359 -21.02 -26.58 20.35
C ILE A 359 -19.58 -26.09 20.14
N GLN A 360 -18.58 -26.89 20.50
CA GLN A 360 -17.16 -26.50 20.49
C GLN A 360 -16.52 -26.65 19.10
N GLU A 361 -16.93 -27.67 18.34
CA GLU A 361 -16.56 -27.89 16.93
C GLU A 361 -16.99 -26.72 16.05
N ALA A 362 -18.23 -26.24 16.22
CA ALA A 362 -18.78 -25.11 15.48
C ALA A 362 -18.00 -23.80 15.70
N ALA A 363 -17.51 -23.54 16.92
CA ALA A 363 -16.67 -22.37 17.21
C ALA A 363 -15.32 -22.44 16.46
N SER A 364 -14.67 -23.61 16.49
CA SER A 364 -13.38 -23.84 15.80
C SER A 364 -13.45 -23.54 14.29
N CYS A 365 -14.57 -23.84 13.64
CA CYS A 365 -14.75 -23.55 12.22
C CYS A 365 -14.72 -22.03 11.91
N TYR A 366 -15.28 -21.19 12.80
CA TYR A 366 -15.26 -19.73 12.61
C TYR A 366 -13.86 -19.14 12.87
N ASP A 367 -13.15 -19.61 13.90
CA ASP A 367 -11.80 -19.13 14.20
C ASP A 367 -10.81 -19.48 13.08
N ASN A 368 -10.90 -20.68 12.50
CA ASN A 368 -10.09 -21.07 11.34
C ASN A 368 -10.39 -20.21 10.09
N ARG A 369 -11.66 -19.85 9.85
CA ARG A 369 -12.04 -18.93 8.76
C ARG A 369 -11.56 -17.50 9.03
N PHE A 370 -11.62 -17.05 10.28
CA PHE A 370 -11.11 -15.73 10.69
C PHE A 370 -9.59 -15.63 10.46
N ILE A 371 -8.81 -16.62 10.90
CA ILE A 371 -7.36 -16.68 10.67
C ILE A 371 -7.03 -16.65 9.16
N SER A 372 -7.81 -17.36 8.33
CA SER A 372 -7.63 -17.35 6.88
C SER A 372 -7.90 -15.96 6.25
N LEU A 373 -8.92 -15.24 6.73
CA LEU A 373 -9.25 -13.89 6.25
C LEU A 373 -8.24 -12.83 6.73
N THR A 374 -7.76 -12.94 7.98
CA THR A 374 -6.66 -12.10 8.48
C THR A 374 -5.41 -12.25 7.59
N ARG A 375 -5.05 -13.49 7.24
CA ARG A 375 -3.89 -13.76 6.40
C ARG A 375 -4.04 -13.19 4.99
N GLN A 376 -5.21 -13.31 4.37
CA GLN A 376 -5.47 -12.70 3.05
C GLN A 376 -5.40 -11.17 3.07
N LEU A 377 -5.76 -10.52 4.18
CA LEU A 377 -5.58 -9.07 4.36
C LEU A 377 -4.10 -8.69 4.55
N GLU A 378 -3.30 -9.54 5.20
CA GLU A 378 -1.84 -9.37 5.27
C GLU A 378 -1.19 -9.57 3.89
N ASP A 379 -1.56 -10.61 3.13
CA ASP A 379 -1.08 -10.86 1.76
C ASP A 379 -1.45 -9.75 0.77
N LEU A 380 -2.58 -9.06 0.97
CA LEU A 380 -2.97 -7.85 0.22
C LEU A 380 -2.12 -6.64 0.62
N ARG A 381 -1.89 -6.46 1.93
CA ARG A 381 -1.08 -5.36 2.47
C ARG A 381 0.40 -5.46 2.05
N GLU A 382 0.95 -6.68 1.99
CA GLU A 382 2.31 -6.88 1.47
C GLU A 382 2.42 -6.66 -0.03
N ARG A 383 1.41 -7.06 -0.83
CA ARG A 383 1.38 -6.73 -2.27
C ARG A 383 1.31 -5.23 -2.53
N HIS A 384 0.45 -4.48 -1.82
CA HIS A 384 0.40 -3.02 -1.94
C HIS A 384 1.73 -2.37 -1.49
N LYS A 385 2.41 -2.91 -0.46
CA LYS A 385 3.74 -2.47 -0.05
C LYS A 385 4.81 -2.72 -1.14
N LEU A 386 4.73 -3.84 -1.85
CA LEU A 386 5.61 -4.15 -2.99
C LEU A 386 5.31 -3.25 -4.19
N GLU A 387 4.05 -3.04 -4.55
CA GLU A 387 3.63 -2.14 -5.65
C GLU A 387 4.11 -0.70 -5.41
N MET A 388 3.98 -0.20 -4.17
CA MET A 388 4.48 1.13 -3.81
C MET A 388 6.01 1.22 -3.87
N ALA A 389 6.73 0.14 -3.56
CA ALA A 389 8.19 0.07 -3.70
C ALA A 389 8.61 -0.04 -5.18
N GLU A 390 7.82 -0.72 -6.02
CA GLU A 390 8.04 -0.79 -7.47
C GLU A 390 7.81 0.57 -8.12
N LEU A 391 6.71 1.27 -7.79
CA LEU A 391 6.45 2.64 -8.26
C LEU A 391 7.55 3.63 -7.81
N GLN A 392 8.11 3.45 -6.61
CA GLN A 392 9.28 4.22 -6.18
C GLN A 392 10.53 3.87 -7.01
N SER A 393 10.79 2.59 -7.26
CA SER A 393 11.91 2.15 -8.09
C SER A 393 11.78 2.60 -9.55
N GLN A 394 10.56 2.66 -10.10
CA GLN A 394 10.27 3.24 -11.41
C GLN A 394 10.51 4.76 -11.43
N LEU A 395 10.21 5.48 -10.33
CA LEU A 395 10.56 6.90 -10.16
C LEU A 395 12.07 7.14 -10.05
N GLU A 396 12.82 6.21 -9.46
CA GLU A 396 14.28 6.25 -9.40
C GLU A 396 14.89 5.93 -10.78
N LEU A 397 14.48 4.85 -11.44
CA LEU A 397 14.93 4.49 -12.80
C LEU A 397 14.62 5.58 -13.84
N SER A 398 13.43 6.19 -13.78
CA SER A 398 13.05 7.26 -14.71
C SER A 398 13.78 8.58 -14.45
N ARG A 399 14.24 8.83 -13.21
CA ARG A 399 15.15 9.94 -12.88
C ARG A 399 16.52 9.76 -13.54
N ASP A 400 16.97 8.52 -13.68
CA ASP A 400 18.30 8.18 -14.17
C ASP A 400 18.37 8.16 -15.70
N THR A 401 17.31 7.67 -16.38
CA THR A 401 17.23 7.67 -17.85
C THR A 401 17.08 9.04 -18.52
N VAL A 402 16.95 10.13 -17.74
CA VAL A 402 16.78 11.50 -18.27
C VAL A 402 18.02 12.37 -18.02
N GLN A 403 19.21 11.77 -17.93
CA GLN A 403 20.46 12.45 -18.28
C GLN A 403 20.60 12.51 -19.81
N PRO A 404 20.64 13.70 -20.46
CA PRO A 404 20.73 13.77 -21.91
C PRO A 404 22.06 13.23 -22.44
N LEU A 405 22.00 12.25 -23.34
CA LEU A 405 23.14 11.67 -24.05
C LEU A 405 23.73 12.66 -25.08
N VAL A 406 24.41 13.68 -24.59
CA VAL A 406 25.28 14.56 -25.38
C VAL A 406 26.64 13.87 -25.58
N SER A 407 27.18 13.95 -26.80
CA SER A 407 28.53 13.49 -27.18
C SER A 407 28.82 11.98 -27.15
N ALA A 408 28.11 11.21 -27.98
CA ALA A 408 28.68 10.03 -28.64
C ALA A 408 29.03 10.37 -30.10
N PRO A 409 30.22 10.04 -30.63
CA PRO A 409 30.61 10.39 -32.00
C PRO A 409 29.84 9.54 -33.03
N ALA A 410 29.41 10.17 -34.13
CA ALA A 410 28.61 9.51 -35.16
C ALA A 410 29.42 8.41 -35.90
N PRO A 411 28.80 7.25 -36.21
CA PRO A 411 29.47 6.19 -36.96
C PRO A 411 29.76 6.65 -38.39
N VAL A 412 31.01 6.52 -38.81
CA VAL A 412 31.46 6.89 -40.17
C VAL A 412 30.84 5.91 -41.18
N PRO A 413 30.22 6.37 -42.29
CA PRO A 413 29.67 5.47 -43.29
C PRO A 413 30.78 4.65 -43.96
N ARG A 414 30.93 3.37 -43.58
CA ARG A 414 31.71 2.40 -44.35
C ARG A 414 31.02 2.20 -45.70
N THR A 415 31.65 2.65 -46.79
CA THR A 415 31.22 2.31 -48.15
C THR A 415 31.36 0.80 -48.35
N PHE A 416 30.29 0.14 -48.79
CA PHE A 416 30.31 -1.28 -49.13
C PHE A 416 31.21 -1.50 -50.36
N ASP A 417 32.42 -1.97 -50.13
CA ASP A 417 33.32 -2.48 -51.17
C ASP A 417 33.20 -4.01 -51.18
N PRO A 418 32.63 -4.63 -52.24
CA PRO A 418 32.36 -6.06 -52.26
C PRO A 418 33.63 -6.93 -52.34
N ASP A 419 34.77 -6.34 -52.68
CA ASP A 419 36.05 -7.05 -52.84
C ASP A 419 36.96 -6.98 -51.58
N ASP A 420 36.52 -6.39 -50.46
CA ASP A 420 37.31 -6.35 -49.21
C ASP A 420 37.37 -7.74 -48.51
N PRO A 421 38.54 -8.39 -48.42
CA PRO A 421 38.67 -9.70 -47.75
C PRO A 421 38.40 -9.65 -46.24
N ASN A 422 38.45 -8.47 -45.61
CA ASN A 422 38.05 -8.32 -44.21
C ASN A 422 36.54 -8.41 -44.05
N LEU A 423 35.76 -7.92 -45.02
CA LEU A 423 34.29 -7.95 -44.94
C LEU A 423 33.75 -9.38 -44.93
N VAL A 424 34.35 -10.27 -45.72
CA VAL A 424 34.06 -11.73 -45.70
C VAL A 424 34.36 -12.33 -44.33
N SER A 425 35.49 -11.93 -43.71
CA SER A 425 35.90 -12.40 -42.38
C SER A 425 35.02 -11.84 -41.26
N GLU A 426 34.56 -10.59 -41.38
CA GLU A 426 33.65 -9.93 -40.44
C GLU A 426 32.24 -10.55 -40.53
N LEU A 427 31.75 -10.85 -41.75
CA LEU A 427 30.53 -11.63 -41.99
C LEU A 427 30.59 -13.03 -41.37
N GLN A 428 31.67 -13.79 -41.62
CA GLN A 428 31.81 -15.15 -41.09
C GLN A 428 31.89 -15.17 -39.56
N ASN A 429 32.52 -14.16 -38.94
CA ASN A 429 32.49 -13.98 -37.49
C ASN A 429 31.09 -13.60 -36.96
N MET A 430 30.34 -12.75 -37.66
CA MET A 430 28.95 -12.42 -37.30
C MET A 430 28.02 -13.63 -37.43
N GLU A 431 28.19 -14.46 -38.45
CA GLU A 431 27.45 -15.71 -38.62
C GLU A 431 27.75 -16.71 -37.49
N LEU A 432 29.04 -16.88 -37.14
CA LEU A 432 29.47 -17.70 -36.01
C LEU A 432 28.87 -17.21 -34.68
N HIS A 433 28.86 -15.90 -34.45
CA HIS A 433 28.28 -15.30 -33.25
C HIS A 433 26.74 -15.43 -33.21
N ASN A 434 26.06 -15.31 -34.36
CA ASN A 434 24.61 -15.54 -34.46
C ASN A 434 24.27 -17.02 -34.18
N MET A 435 25.09 -17.95 -34.67
CA MET A 435 24.94 -19.37 -34.36
C MET A 435 25.13 -19.67 -32.87
N ASP A 436 26.10 -19.03 -32.20
CA ASP A 436 26.28 -19.14 -30.76
C ASP A 436 25.11 -18.53 -29.96
N LEU A 437 24.65 -17.33 -30.32
CA LEU A 437 23.45 -16.72 -29.72
C LEU A 437 22.20 -17.61 -29.89
N GLN A 438 22.04 -18.27 -31.04
CA GLN A 438 20.99 -19.26 -31.23
C GLN A 438 21.18 -20.51 -30.36
N ALA A 439 22.42 -20.95 -30.11
CA ALA A 439 22.69 -22.04 -29.18
C ALA A 439 22.36 -21.65 -27.73
N GLN A 440 22.75 -20.45 -27.30
CA GLN A 440 22.40 -19.90 -25.98
C GLN A 440 20.88 -19.77 -25.81
N LEU A 441 20.16 -19.27 -26.81
CA LEU A 441 18.69 -19.21 -26.79
C LEU A 441 18.04 -20.59 -26.70
N ARG A 442 18.60 -21.62 -27.36
CA ARG A 442 18.13 -23.01 -27.23
C ARG A 442 18.40 -23.57 -25.82
N HIS A 443 19.55 -23.24 -25.22
CA HIS A 443 19.88 -23.63 -23.84
C HIS A 443 18.89 -23.04 -22.82
N VAL A 444 18.71 -21.71 -22.83
CA VAL A 444 17.82 -21.02 -21.89
C VAL A 444 16.36 -21.49 -22.05
N ASN A 445 15.90 -21.76 -23.29
CA ASN A 445 14.57 -22.34 -23.50
C ASN A 445 14.45 -23.78 -22.95
N ALA A 446 15.50 -24.59 -23.01
CA ALA A 446 15.51 -25.92 -22.39
C ALA A 446 15.49 -25.84 -20.85
N GLU A 447 16.24 -24.92 -20.24
CA GLU A 447 16.21 -24.67 -18.80
C GLU A 447 14.86 -24.12 -18.31
N LEU A 448 14.21 -23.27 -19.11
CA LEU A 448 12.86 -22.77 -18.87
C LEU A 448 11.83 -23.90 -18.95
N ALA A 449 11.92 -24.78 -19.95
CA ALA A 449 11.05 -25.96 -20.07
C ALA A 449 11.24 -26.93 -18.88
N HIS A 450 12.48 -27.21 -18.49
CA HIS A 450 12.79 -28.01 -17.31
C HIS A 450 12.28 -27.38 -16.00
N SER A 451 12.31 -26.05 -15.91
CA SER A 451 11.78 -25.32 -14.75
C SER A 451 10.25 -25.40 -14.67
N LYS A 452 9.55 -25.24 -15.79
CA LYS A 452 8.09 -25.48 -15.88
C LYS A 452 7.69 -26.92 -15.56
N LEU A 453 8.57 -27.90 -15.82
CA LEU A 453 8.33 -29.30 -15.42
C LEU A 453 8.40 -29.48 -13.90
N ARG A 454 9.40 -28.89 -13.23
CA ARG A 454 9.54 -28.88 -11.76
C ARG A 454 8.39 -28.11 -11.07
N GLU A 455 7.93 -27.03 -11.70
CA GLU A 455 6.76 -26.28 -11.26
C GLU A 455 5.50 -27.16 -11.26
N LYS A 456 5.25 -27.91 -12.34
CA LYS A 456 4.11 -28.83 -12.42
C LYS A 456 4.16 -30.00 -11.44
N ASP A 457 5.33 -30.61 -11.22
CA ASP A 457 5.51 -31.62 -10.15
C ASP A 457 5.22 -31.01 -8.76
N SER A 458 5.64 -29.77 -8.52
CA SER A 458 5.33 -29.05 -7.28
C SER A 458 3.82 -28.74 -7.14
N GLN A 459 3.17 -28.27 -8.19
CA GLN A 459 1.72 -28.02 -8.24
C GLN A 459 0.91 -29.30 -8.00
N GLN A 460 1.28 -30.42 -8.62
CA GLN A 460 0.64 -31.73 -8.40
C GLN A 460 0.82 -32.23 -6.96
N ARG A 461 1.99 -32.03 -6.35
CA ARG A 461 2.20 -32.35 -4.92
C ARG A 461 1.34 -31.48 -4.01
N ILE A 462 1.18 -30.19 -4.32
CA ILE A 462 0.28 -29.28 -3.60
C ILE A 462 -1.18 -29.77 -3.74
N GLU A 463 -1.64 -30.06 -4.96
CA GLU A 463 -3.00 -30.56 -5.21
C GLU A 463 -3.30 -31.86 -4.45
N VAL A 464 -2.36 -32.82 -4.44
CA VAL A 464 -2.47 -34.07 -3.66
C VAL A 464 -2.48 -33.81 -2.15
N LEU A 465 -1.67 -32.86 -1.65
CA LEU A 465 -1.69 -32.48 -0.24
C LEU A 465 -2.99 -31.77 0.14
N GLU A 466 -3.48 -30.84 -0.67
CA GLU A 466 -4.78 -30.21 -0.49
C GLU A 466 -5.92 -31.22 -0.51
N HIS A 467 -5.90 -32.20 -1.42
CA HIS A 467 -6.90 -33.26 -1.49
C HIS A 467 -6.91 -34.10 -0.19
N ARG A 468 -5.73 -34.42 0.36
CA ARG A 468 -5.59 -35.11 1.66
C ARG A 468 -5.97 -34.23 2.86
N ILE A 469 -5.87 -32.91 2.74
CA ILE A 469 -6.31 -31.95 3.77
C ILE A 469 -7.84 -31.76 3.71
N ARG A 470 -8.43 -31.68 2.51
CA ARG A 470 -9.88 -31.63 2.28
C ARG A 470 -10.55 -32.88 2.86
N HIS A 471 -10.11 -34.08 2.47
CA HIS A 471 -10.62 -35.34 3.03
C HIS A 471 -10.39 -35.54 4.53
N ARG A 472 -9.54 -34.74 5.19
CA ARG A 472 -9.39 -34.78 6.66
C ARG A 472 -10.38 -33.88 7.41
N LYS A 473 -11.25 -33.14 6.72
CA LYS A 473 -12.21 -32.21 7.33
C LYS A 473 -13.66 -32.69 7.36
N ASP A 474 -14.01 -33.69 6.57
CA ASP A 474 -15.40 -34.19 6.49
C ASP A 474 -15.64 -35.43 7.39
N ASP A 475 -14.56 -36.10 7.83
CA ASP A 475 -14.61 -37.21 8.79
C ASP A 475 -14.45 -36.72 10.25
N ASP A 476 -15.40 -35.90 10.74
CA ASP A 476 -15.54 -35.52 12.16
C ASP A 476 -16.10 -36.71 13.00
N THR A 477 -15.36 -37.82 12.98
CA THR A 477 -15.44 -38.92 13.94
C THR A 477 -14.06 -39.57 14.00
N PRO A 478 -13.21 -39.20 14.98
CA PRO A 478 -11.89 -39.81 15.11
C PRO A 478 -12.01 -41.33 15.22
N PRO A 479 -11.34 -42.11 14.35
CA PRO A 479 -11.26 -43.54 14.57
C PRO A 479 -10.50 -43.77 15.89
N LEU A 480 -11.18 -44.39 16.85
CA LEU A 480 -10.62 -44.74 18.16
C LEU A 480 -9.52 -45.79 17.98
N SER A 481 -8.29 -45.33 17.69
CA SER A 481 -7.08 -46.13 17.81
C SER A 481 -7.03 -46.71 19.24
N PRO A 482 -7.08 -48.04 19.44
CA PRO A 482 -7.23 -48.62 20.78
C PRO A 482 -6.00 -48.50 21.70
N ASP A 483 -4.93 -47.85 21.25
CA ASP A 483 -3.62 -47.84 21.90
C ASP A 483 -3.25 -46.41 22.35
N GLY A 484 -3.32 -46.19 23.67
CA GLY A 484 -3.28 -44.86 24.31
C GLY A 484 -1.89 -44.26 24.45
N SER A 485 -1.12 -44.18 23.37
CA SER A 485 0.25 -43.64 23.36
C SER A 485 0.29 -42.12 23.55
N LEU A 486 0.22 -41.67 24.81
CA LEU A 486 0.40 -40.27 25.25
C LEU A 486 1.83 -39.75 25.03
N LEU A 487 2.18 -39.44 23.77
CA LEU A 487 3.44 -38.77 23.41
C LEU A 487 3.19 -37.69 22.35
N SER A 488 3.96 -36.60 22.45
CA SER A 488 4.08 -35.52 21.44
C SER A 488 2.92 -34.50 21.30
N HIS A 489 2.44 -33.90 22.42
CA HIS A 489 1.82 -32.56 22.35
C HIS A 489 2.00 -31.64 23.58
N GLU A 490 2.86 -31.98 24.54
CA GLU A 490 3.25 -31.10 25.68
C GLU A 490 3.83 -29.76 25.21
N ASP A 491 4.53 -29.72 24.06
CA ASP A 491 5.16 -28.49 23.54
C ASP A 491 4.15 -27.37 23.20
N SER A 492 2.86 -27.70 23.02
CA SER A 492 1.80 -26.70 22.85
C SER A 492 1.40 -26.01 24.16
N ALA A 493 1.85 -26.50 25.32
CA ALA A 493 1.59 -25.91 26.63
C ALA A 493 2.74 -25.02 27.14
N LEU A 494 3.84 -24.88 26.39
CA LEU A 494 5.04 -24.14 26.81
C LEU A 494 5.05 -22.64 26.43
N LEU A 495 4.22 -22.19 25.48
CA LEU A 495 3.92 -20.77 25.23
C LEU A 495 2.55 -20.42 25.84
N ARG A 496 2.44 -20.64 27.15
CA ARG A 496 1.15 -20.68 27.87
C ARG A 496 0.51 -19.30 28.04
N GLU A 497 1.33 -18.25 28.04
CA GLU A 497 0.86 -16.88 28.21
C GLU A 497 0.84 -16.17 26.83
N PRO A 498 -0.30 -15.61 26.38
CA PRO A 498 -0.40 -14.91 25.10
C PRO A 498 0.63 -13.78 24.93
N THR A 499 1.02 -13.17 26.05
CA THR A 499 2.05 -12.14 26.18
C THR A 499 3.46 -12.65 25.83
N GLU A 500 3.83 -13.88 26.18
CA GLU A 500 5.13 -14.46 25.78
C GLU A 500 5.18 -14.70 24.26
N LEU A 501 4.07 -15.16 23.67
CA LEU A 501 3.95 -15.41 22.24
C LEU A 501 3.93 -14.10 21.43
N GLU A 502 3.30 -13.04 21.92
CA GLU A 502 3.34 -11.71 21.33
C GLU A 502 4.74 -11.06 21.46
N TYR A 503 5.40 -11.21 22.62
CA TYR A 503 6.78 -10.77 22.83
C TYR A 503 7.75 -11.47 21.88
N LEU A 504 7.64 -12.80 21.73
CA LEU A 504 8.47 -13.58 20.82
C LEU A 504 8.24 -13.19 19.35
N LYS A 505 6.99 -12.91 18.93
CA LYS A 505 6.69 -12.36 17.60
C LYS A 505 7.39 -11.03 17.35
N ASN A 506 7.33 -10.10 18.30
CA ASN A 506 7.97 -8.79 18.17
C ASN A 506 9.50 -8.89 18.10
N ILE A 507 10.12 -9.74 18.92
CA ILE A 507 11.57 -10.02 18.86
C ILE A 507 11.95 -10.66 17.52
N LEU A 508 11.17 -11.63 17.04
CA LEU A 508 11.46 -12.33 15.79
C LEU A 508 11.34 -11.39 14.57
N TYR A 509 10.35 -10.48 14.58
CA TYR A 509 10.24 -9.42 13.59
C TYR A 509 11.47 -8.49 13.59
N GLU A 510 11.89 -8.00 14.75
CA GLU A 510 13.05 -7.11 14.84
C GLU A 510 14.38 -7.80 14.47
N TYR A 511 14.51 -9.10 14.80
CA TYR A 511 15.60 -9.94 14.35
C TYR A 511 15.61 -10.14 12.82
N MET A 512 14.44 -10.31 12.20
CA MET A 512 14.30 -10.37 10.73
C MET A 512 14.58 -9.03 10.05
N MET A 513 14.24 -7.91 10.70
CA MET A 513 14.59 -6.55 10.28
C MET A 513 16.08 -6.21 10.52
N GLY A 514 16.87 -7.12 11.07
CA GLY A 514 18.32 -6.97 11.22
C GLY A 514 18.76 -6.11 12.40
N LYS A 515 17.87 -5.70 13.31
CA LYS A 515 18.24 -4.95 14.50
C LYS A 515 18.84 -5.88 15.55
N GLU A 516 19.91 -5.42 16.22
CA GLU A 516 20.54 -6.07 17.37
C GLU A 516 20.68 -7.60 17.28
N THR A 517 21.02 -8.13 16.09
CA THR A 517 20.77 -9.54 15.74
C THR A 517 21.34 -10.56 16.71
N GLN A 518 22.53 -10.31 17.28
CA GLN A 518 23.13 -11.19 18.29
C GLN A 518 22.37 -11.16 19.63
N THR A 519 21.94 -9.98 20.09
CA THR A 519 21.12 -9.82 21.30
C THR A 519 19.78 -10.52 21.13
N LEU A 520 19.08 -10.25 20.03
CA LEU A 520 17.76 -10.84 19.78
C LEU A 520 17.83 -12.35 19.54
N ALA A 521 18.87 -12.86 18.86
CA ALA A 521 19.12 -14.30 18.73
C ALA A 521 19.29 -14.98 20.10
N LYS A 522 20.01 -14.36 21.03
CA LYS A 522 20.17 -14.86 22.40
C LYS A 522 18.86 -14.86 23.18
N VAL A 523 18.03 -13.82 23.02
CA VAL A 523 16.71 -13.76 23.66
C VAL A 523 15.77 -14.82 23.08
N ILE A 524 15.71 -15.00 21.75
CA ILE A 524 14.94 -16.07 21.09
C ILE A 524 15.38 -17.45 21.61
N ALA A 525 16.68 -17.73 21.65
CA ALA A 525 17.22 -18.98 22.18
C ALA A 525 16.84 -19.21 23.65
N THR A 526 16.77 -18.15 24.46
CA THR A 526 16.36 -18.22 25.87
C THR A 526 14.86 -18.50 26.01
N VAL A 527 14.00 -17.79 25.26
CA VAL A 527 12.53 -17.94 25.30
C VAL A 527 12.10 -19.32 24.79
N VAL A 528 12.72 -19.79 23.70
CA VAL A 528 12.46 -21.13 23.12
C VAL A 528 13.26 -22.25 23.83
N ARG A 529 14.01 -21.90 24.89
CA ARG A 529 14.77 -22.83 25.76
C ARG A 529 15.71 -23.77 24.99
N PHE A 530 16.41 -23.24 24.00
CA PHE A 530 17.46 -23.96 23.29
C PHE A 530 18.59 -24.39 24.24
N SER A 531 19.14 -25.58 24.01
CA SER A 531 20.35 -26.05 24.70
C SER A 531 21.55 -25.12 24.43
N ASP A 532 22.59 -25.19 25.25
CA ASP A 532 23.81 -24.38 25.08
C ASP A 532 24.47 -24.57 23.70
N GLU A 533 24.41 -25.80 23.15
CA GLU A 533 24.97 -26.12 21.84
C GLU A 533 24.12 -25.53 20.70
N GLN A 534 22.79 -25.66 20.76
CA GLN A 534 21.89 -24.98 19.82
C GLN A 534 22.04 -23.46 19.91
N THR A 535 22.19 -22.92 21.12
CA THR A 535 22.38 -21.49 21.37
C THR A 535 23.68 -20.99 20.75
N ARG A 536 24.81 -21.70 20.91
CA ARG A 536 26.08 -21.36 20.21
C ARG A 536 25.89 -21.38 18.69
N ASN A 537 25.37 -22.48 18.14
CA ASN A 537 25.15 -22.60 16.69
C ASN A 537 24.26 -21.48 16.11
N VAL A 538 23.25 -21.03 16.86
CA VAL A 538 22.40 -19.89 16.48
C VAL A 538 23.15 -18.55 16.60
N MET A 539 23.94 -18.34 17.66
CA MET A 539 24.76 -17.14 17.83
C MET A 539 25.85 -17.00 16.77
N ASP A 540 26.58 -18.08 16.46
CA ASP A 540 27.64 -18.09 15.45
C ASP A 540 27.06 -17.81 14.04
N LYS A 541 25.87 -18.37 13.75
CA LYS A 541 25.14 -18.12 12.50
C LYS A 541 24.54 -16.71 12.45
N ALA A 542 24.13 -16.13 13.59
CA ALA A 542 23.69 -14.74 13.67
C ALA A 542 24.86 -13.77 13.44
N ALA A 543 26.02 -14.01 14.07
CA ALA A 543 27.24 -13.24 13.86
C ALA A 543 27.69 -13.29 12.38
N SER A 544 27.68 -14.49 11.78
CA SER A 544 28.01 -14.70 10.37
C SER A 544 27.05 -14.00 9.39
N ARG A 545 25.76 -13.84 9.76
CA ARG A 545 24.80 -13.04 8.98
C ARG A 545 24.98 -11.55 9.18
N SER A 546 25.33 -11.12 10.40
CA SER A 546 25.54 -9.71 10.72
C SER A 546 26.69 -9.09 9.92
N THR A 547 27.77 -9.84 9.65
CA THR A 547 28.88 -9.37 8.80
C THR A 547 28.50 -9.32 7.31
N ILE A 548 27.74 -10.29 6.81
CA ILE A 548 27.19 -10.29 5.44
C ILE A 548 26.21 -9.12 5.24
N TRP A 549 25.38 -8.80 6.23
CA TRP A 549 24.46 -7.67 6.16
C TRP A 549 25.16 -6.32 6.31
N ALA A 550 26.13 -6.19 7.23
CA ALA A 550 26.95 -4.98 7.33
C ALA A 550 27.72 -4.70 6.03
N THR A 551 28.41 -5.70 5.45
CA THR A 551 29.14 -5.52 4.18
C THR A 551 28.22 -5.27 3.00
N LYS A 552 27.00 -5.83 2.97
CA LYS A 552 26.02 -5.55 1.91
C LYS A 552 25.39 -4.16 2.04
N LEU A 553 25.13 -3.66 3.26
CA LEU A 553 24.75 -2.26 3.47
C LEU A 553 25.90 -1.30 3.13
N GLU A 554 27.13 -1.55 3.59
CA GLU A 554 28.29 -0.74 3.19
C GLU A 554 28.49 -0.71 1.67
N HIS A 555 28.23 -1.82 0.97
CA HIS A 555 28.28 -1.82 -0.50
C HIS A 555 27.15 -0.97 -1.10
N LEU A 556 25.93 -1.07 -0.59
CA LEU A 556 24.79 -0.28 -1.07
C LEU A 556 24.94 1.22 -0.74
N ASP A 557 25.41 1.58 0.44
CA ASP A 557 25.72 2.96 0.82
C ASP A 557 26.87 3.52 -0.01
N ARG A 558 27.92 2.73 -0.29
CA ARG A 558 28.99 3.13 -1.21
C ARG A 558 28.48 3.31 -2.64
N GLN A 559 27.60 2.43 -3.13
CA GLN A 559 26.95 2.58 -4.43
C GLN A 559 26.10 3.85 -4.47
N LEU A 560 25.29 4.11 -3.42
CA LEU A 560 24.44 5.30 -3.32
C LEU A 560 25.25 6.60 -3.22
N ILE A 561 26.36 6.59 -2.46
CA ILE A 561 27.30 7.72 -2.40
C ILE A 561 27.99 7.92 -3.75
N TYR A 562 28.44 6.86 -4.43
CA TYR A 562 28.96 6.94 -5.80
C TYR A 562 27.93 7.53 -6.76
N PHE A 563 26.67 7.11 -6.64
CA PHE A 563 25.57 7.57 -7.47
C PHE A 563 25.27 9.07 -7.24
N ILE A 564 25.26 9.52 -5.99
CA ILE A 564 25.11 10.94 -5.62
C ILE A 564 26.29 11.77 -6.13
N VAL A 565 27.54 11.28 -5.99
CA VAL A 565 28.74 11.99 -6.47
C VAL A 565 28.81 12.04 -7.99
N ILE A 566 28.44 10.97 -8.70
CA ILE A 566 28.31 10.98 -10.16
C ILE A 566 27.20 11.96 -10.58
N SER A 567 26.03 11.91 -9.95
CA SER A 567 24.92 12.82 -10.24
C SER A 567 25.33 14.29 -10.07
N ALA A 568 26.03 14.63 -8.99
CA ALA A 568 26.52 15.99 -8.73
C ALA A 568 27.58 16.46 -9.73
N ASN A 569 28.43 15.57 -10.23
CA ASN A 569 29.44 15.90 -11.26
C ASN A 569 28.86 15.97 -12.68
N VAL A 570 27.80 15.20 -12.99
CA VAL A 570 27.14 15.26 -14.31
C VAL A 570 26.18 16.46 -14.43
N THR A 571 25.66 16.99 -13.31
CA THR A 571 25.09 18.34 -13.28
C THR A 571 26.21 19.39 -13.38
N GLY A 572 26.76 19.54 -14.60
CA GLY A 572 27.87 20.44 -14.91
C GLY A 572 27.53 21.91 -14.70
N PHE A 573 27.64 22.37 -13.45
CA PHE A 573 27.40 23.76 -13.04
C PHE A 573 28.60 24.64 -13.41
N SER A 574 28.88 24.71 -14.71
CA SER A 574 30.15 25.16 -15.29
C SER A 574 30.02 26.38 -16.22
N ASP A 575 28.95 27.17 -16.08
CA ASP A 575 28.89 28.47 -16.74
C ASP A 575 28.14 29.53 -15.91
N PHE A 576 28.91 30.40 -15.27
CA PHE A 576 28.49 31.78 -14.97
C PHE A 576 29.74 32.66 -14.84
N GLY A 577 30.25 33.13 -15.98
CA GLY A 577 31.24 34.20 -16.03
C GLY A 577 30.70 35.52 -15.45
N PRO A 578 31.56 36.42 -14.95
CA PRO A 578 31.13 37.55 -14.12
C PRO A 578 30.60 38.75 -14.92
N ALA A 579 29.39 39.21 -14.60
CA ALA A 579 28.86 40.50 -15.04
C ALA A 579 29.01 41.55 -13.91
N ASN A 580 29.76 42.62 -14.17
CA ASN A 580 30.17 43.61 -13.16
C ASN A 580 29.31 44.89 -13.20
N SER A 581 28.35 45.03 -12.28
CA SER A 581 27.86 46.32 -11.76
C SER A 581 27.04 46.08 -10.47
N SER A 582 27.13 46.85 -9.38
CA SER A 582 27.31 48.30 -9.19
C SER A 582 26.04 49.16 -9.38
N PHE A 583 25.05 48.99 -8.50
CA PHE A 583 24.68 50.05 -7.54
C PHE A 583 23.85 49.53 -6.35
N GLN A 584 23.80 50.30 -5.25
CA GLN A 584 23.07 50.02 -4.00
C GLN A 584 21.89 51.02 -3.82
N PRO A 585 21.11 51.05 -2.71
CA PRO A 585 19.64 51.14 -2.80
C PRO A 585 19.07 52.48 -2.34
N GLN A 586 17.74 52.59 -2.35
CA GLN A 586 16.95 53.52 -1.52
C GLN A 586 15.68 52.79 -1.00
N HIS A 587 14.55 53.49 -0.80
CA HIS A 587 13.44 53.17 0.11
C HIS A 587 12.05 53.52 -0.48
N ASP A 588 10.90 53.03 0.01
CA ASP A 588 10.52 52.90 1.44
C ASP A 588 9.33 51.95 1.77
N ASN A 589 9.09 51.79 3.07
CA ASN A 589 7.98 51.18 3.83
C ASN A 589 6.56 51.04 3.22
N GLY A 590 6.00 49.82 3.39
CA GLY A 590 4.65 49.59 3.93
C GLY A 590 3.42 49.94 3.06
N ARG A 591 2.17 49.91 3.55
CA ARG A 591 1.55 49.38 4.80
C ARG A 591 0.01 49.32 4.59
N VAL A 592 -0.75 48.65 5.46
CA VAL A 592 -2.25 48.75 5.62
C VAL A 592 -3.04 48.08 4.46
N SER A 593 -3.65 46.90 4.65
CA SER A 593 -5.03 46.65 5.14
C SER A 593 -6.15 47.06 4.15
N SER A 594 -7.34 46.44 4.07
CA SER A 594 -7.91 45.21 4.66
C SER A 594 -9.32 44.99 4.08
N SER A 595 -9.90 43.79 4.29
CA SER A 595 -11.33 43.50 4.46
C SER A 595 -12.32 43.58 3.27
N GLN A 596 -13.29 42.65 3.30
CA GLN A 596 -14.67 42.74 2.76
C GLN A 596 -14.84 42.71 1.21
N GLN A 597 -15.95 42.24 0.62
CA GLN A 597 -17.18 41.62 1.18
C GLN A 597 -17.86 40.65 0.16
N GLU A 598 -18.83 39.87 0.67
CA GLU A 598 -19.96 39.19 -0.03
C GLU A 598 -19.66 38.11 -1.11
N VAL A 599 -20.31 36.93 -1.16
CA VAL A 599 -21.67 36.42 -0.83
C VAL A 599 -22.71 36.61 -1.95
N SER A 600 -22.91 35.53 -2.73
CA SER A 600 -24.13 35.12 -3.47
C SER A 600 -23.88 33.65 -3.91
N LEU A 601 -24.57 32.58 -3.49
CA LEU A 601 -26.00 32.21 -3.41
C LEU A 601 -26.70 31.96 -4.78
N LEU A 602 -27.12 30.69 -4.96
CA LEU A 602 -28.20 30.15 -5.82
C LEU A 602 -28.03 30.39 -7.34
N SER A 603 -27.86 29.35 -8.17
CA SER A 603 -28.84 28.38 -8.73
C SER A 603 -28.80 28.54 -10.28
N ASP A 604 -29.25 27.64 -11.16
CA ASP A 604 -30.21 26.52 -11.13
C ASP A 604 -29.76 25.34 -12.05
N ILE A 605 -30.61 24.30 -12.16
CA ILE A 605 -30.55 23.07 -12.99
C ILE A 605 -29.81 21.90 -12.32
#